data_AF-A0A0A8YIC2-F1
#
_entry.id   AF-A0A0A8YIC2-F1
#
_cell.length_a   1.000
_cell.length_b   1.000
_cell.length_c   1.000
_cell.angle_alpha   90.00
_cell.angle_beta   90.00
_cell.angle_gamma   90.00
#
_symmetry.space_group_name_H-M   'P 1'
#
loop_
_entity.id
_entity.type
_entity.pdbx_description
1 polymer ?
#
loop_
_entity_poly.entity_id
_entity_poly.type
_entity_poly.pdbx_seq_one_letter_code
_entity_poly.pdbx_strand_id
1 'polypeptide(L)'
;MFAALVGDKAYPISSEFWNQLLELPLTQQWPRDRVLQACHAFAQNNYQTKHLAKILIHLVWCLQECTSTSVSYVVYQKAINAAYISSIFLKFIIENAKTDNWQELCLDIDKNEKGMEKFPVEHTVEYFLMRGVLHYIGSVDVSPESCYLHHELLNLMLVLMSTQLCSGPSPEPKDVHPFIDAAMLQDSSIVVSVVQKLLLNFVTRPKIPLNGSHPVFSDDGRPGVLQRVGSAAGNTDPFLQHKIVSRI
;
A
#
# COMPACT_ATOMS: atom_id res chain seq x y z
N MET A 1 -13.81 -6.95 13.54
CA MET A 1 -12.44 -6.52 13.18
C MET A 1 -12.43 -5.19 12.46
N PHE A 2 -12.95 -5.06 11.24
CA PHE A 2 -12.97 -3.77 10.55
C PHE A 2 -13.76 -2.65 11.24
N ALA A 3 -14.88 -2.97 11.91
CA ALA A 3 -15.59 -1.99 12.74
C ALA A 3 -14.71 -1.43 13.87
N ALA A 4 -13.80 -2.25 14.41
CA ALA A 4 -12.82 -1.82 15.40
C ALA A 4 -11.67 -1.02 14.75
N LEU A 5 -11.27 -1.36 13.52
CA LEU A 5 -10.29 -0.60 12.76
C LEU A 5 -10.75 0.84 12.49
N VAL A 6 -12.02 1.01 12.11
CA VAL A 6 -12.58 2.33 11.75
C VAL A 6 -13.26 3.03 12.92
N GLY A 7 -13.28 2.40 14.10
CA GLY A 7 -13.86 2.95 15.32
C GLY A 7 -13.00 4.06 15.94
N ASP A 8 -13.51 4.64 17.02
CA ASP A 8 -12.88 5.70 17.81
C ASP A 8 -11.82 5.19 18.80
N LYS A 9 -11.88 3.89 19.15
CA LYS A 9 -10.95 3.26 20.07
C LYS A 9 -9.60 3.02 19.40
N ALA A 10 -8.55 3.62 19.96
CA ALA A 10 -7.17 3.35 19.58
C ALA A 10 -6.69 1.99 20.09
N TYR A 11 -6.02 1.22 19.24
CA TYR A 11 -5.34 -0.02 19.60
C TYR A 11 -3.82 0.19 19.63
N PRO A 12 -3.11 -0.26 20.69
CA PRO A 12 -1.65 -0.16 20.75
C PRO A 12 -0.98 -0.90 19.60
N ILE A 13 0.17 -0.44 19.10
CA ILE A 13 0.88 -1.10 17.99
C ILE A 13 1.24 -2.57 18.30
N SER A 14 1.51 -2.91 19.56
CA SER A 14 1.74 -4.29 20.02
C SER A 14 0.48 -5.16 20.16
N SER A 15 -0.71 -4.64 19.89
CA SER A 15 -1.96 -5.35 20.12
C SER A 15 -2.11 -6.55 19.19
N GLU A 16 -2.60 -7.68 19.71
CA GLU A 16 -2.97 -8.86 18.91
C GLU A 16 -4.03 -8.54 17.85
N PHE A 17 -4.80 -7.46 18.05
CA PHE A 17 -5.73 -6.92 17.07
C PHE A 17 -5.11 -6.80 15.66
N TRP A 18 -3.86 -6.33 15.54
CA TRP A 18 -3.22 -6.15 14.25
C TRP A 18 -2.93 -7.47 13.54
N ASN A 19 -2.46 -8.47 14.29
CA ASN A 19 -2.27 -9.82 13.74
C ASN A 19 -3.59 -10.40 13.25
N GLN A 20 -4.62 -10.36 14.10
CA GLN A 20 -5.95 -10.87 13.75
C GLN A 20 -6.56 -10.11 12.57
N LEU A 21 -6.33 -8.79 12.45
CA LEU A 21 -6.85 -7.98 11.35
C LEU A 21 -6.17 -8.35 10.03
N LEU A 22 -4.84 -8.46 10.05
CA LEU A 22 -4.03 -8.69 8.86
C LEU A 22 -4.02 -10.15 8.42
N GLU A 23 -4.49 -11.09 9.23
CA GLU A 23 -4.70 -12.49 8.82
C GLU A 23 -6.06 -12.72 8.13
N LEU A 24 -6.98 -11.74 8.16
CA LEU A 24 -8.29 -11.91 7.52
C LEU A 24 -8.15 -12.04 6.00
N PRO A 25 -8.79 -13.03 5.36
CA PRO A 25 -8.82 -13.10 3.91
C PRO A 25 -9.59 -11.90 3.34
N LEU A 26 -8.91 -11.01 2.63
CA LEU A 26 -9.53 -9.84 1.99
C LEU A 26 -10.29 -10.16 0.69
N THR A 27 -10.50 -11.45 0.40
CA THR A 27 -11.32 -11.95 -0.71
C THR A 27 -12.79 -11.56 -0.62
N GLN A 28 -13.22 -11.09 0.54
CA GLN A 28 -14.60 -10.75 0.75
C GLN A 28 -14.93 -9.51 -0.10
N GLN A 29 -15.77 -9.68 -1.12
CA GLN A 29 -16.30 -8.57 -1.91
C GLN A 29 -17.21 -7.72 -1.01
N TRP A 30 -16.67 -6.63 -0.50
CA TRP A 30 -17.46 -5.72 0.32
C TRP A 30 -18.36 -4.87 -0.58
N PRO A 31 -19.64 -4.68 -0.21
CA PRO A 31 -20.50 -3.72 -0.88
C PRO A 31 -19.84 -2.34 -0.88
N ARG A 32 -19.88 -1.64 -2.01
CA ARG A 32 -19.23 -0.32 -2.16
C ARG A 32 -19.66 0.65 -1.05
N ASP A 33 -20.93 0.66 -0.70
CA ASP A 33 -21.47 1.55 0.33
C ASP A 33 -20.86 1.28 1.71
N ARG A 34 -20.60 0.01 2.05
CA ARG A 34 -19.95 -0.35 3.32
C ARG A 34 -18.48 0.04 3.34
N VAL A 35 -17.78 -0.12 2.22
CA VAL A 35 -16.39 0.36 2.09
C VAL A 35 -16.35 1.88 2.25
N LEU A 36 -17.26 2.60 1.59
CA LEU A 36 -17.34 4.06 1.68
C LEU A 36 -17.63 4.54 3.12
N GLN A 37 -18.60 3.93 3.80
CA GLN A 37 -18.89 4.23 5.21
C GLN A 37 -17.69 3.97 6.12
N ALA A 38 -17.01 2.84 5.91
CA ALA A 38 -15.80 2.51 6.65
C ALA A 38 -14.68 3.53 6.39
N CYS A 39 -14.53 4.00 5.16
CA CYS A 39 -13.54 5.02 4.79
C CYS A 39 -13.82 6.36 5.46
N HIS A 40 -15.08 6.82 5.47
CA HIS A 40 -15.46 8.03 6.20
C HIS A 40 -15.17 7.91 7.70
N ALA A 41 -15.59 6.81 8.34
CA ALA A 41 -15.35 6.58 9.76
C ALA A 41 -13.85 6.51 10.09
N PHE A 42 -13.07 5.82 9.25
CA PHE A 42 -11.63 5.73 9.41
C PHE A 42 -10.96 7.09 9.31
N ALA A 43 -11.26 7.87 8.26
CA ALA A 43 -10.68 9.20 8.07
C ALA A 43 -11.00 10.15 9.24
N GLN A 44 -12.22 10.09 9.77
CA GLN A 44 -12.64 10.88 10.94
C GLN A 44 -11.87 10.50 12.21
N ASN A 45 -11.63 9.21 12.43
CA ASN A 45 -11.04 8.71 13.67
C ASN A 45 -9.52 8.59 13.62
N ASN A 46 -8.89 8.57 12.44
CA ASN A 46 -7.46 8.30 12.28
C ASN A 46 -6.58 9.31 13.02
N TYR A 47 -6.97 10.58 13.08
CA TYR A 47 -6.25 11.61 13.84
C TYR A 47 -6.06 11.22 15.32
N GLN A 48 -7.05 10.57 15.92
CA GLN A 48 -7.00 10.13 17.32
C GLN A 48 -6.40 8.73 17.47
N THR A 49 -6.76 7.80 16.57
CA THR A 49 -6.40 6.39 16.71
C THR A 49 -5.02 6.05 16.18
N LYS A 50 -4.53 6.85 15.22
CA LYS A 50 -3.26 6.67 14.48
C LYS A 50 -3.18 5.29 13.81
N HIS A 51 -4.33 4.74 13.43
CA HIS A 51 -4.41 3.38 12.89
C HIS A 51 -3.72 3.26 11.54
N LEU A 52 -3.73 4.31 10.70
CA LEU A 52 -3.02 4.29 9.43
C LEU A 52 -1.51 4.11 9.65
N ALA A 53 -0.91 4.95 10.49
CA ALA A 53 0.51 4.87 10.83
C ALA A 53 0.89 3.46 11.34
N LYS A 54 0.06 2.89 12.20
CA LYS A 54 0.27 1.54 12.77
C LYS A 54 0.20 0.45 11.70
N ILE A 55 -0.76 0.50 10.77
CA ILE A 55 -0.83 -0.47 9.67
C ILE A 55 0.41 -0.36 8.77
N LEU A 56 0.85 0.85 8.46
CA LEU A 56 2.04 1.08 7.63
C LEU A 56 3.32 0.54 8.30
N ILE A 57 3.45 0.66 9.61
CA ILE A 57 4.56 0.05 10.35
C ILE A 57 4.46 -1.48 10.33
N HIS A 58 3.28 -2.05 10.58
CA HIS A 58 3.06 -3.50 10.50
C HIS A 58 3.34 -4.05 9.10
N LEU A 59 3.00 -3.30 8.04
CA LEU A 59 3.38 -3.63 6.67
C LEU A 59 4.90 -3.80 6.56
N VAL A 60 5.68 -2.81 6.99
CA VAL A 60 7.15 -2.87 6.91
C VAL A 60 7.71 -4.04 7.73
N TRP A 61 7.19 -4.31 8.92
CA TRP A 61 7.60 -5.48 9.69
C TRP A 61 7.33 -6.79 8.95
N CYS A 62 6.16 -6.92 8.31
CA CYS A 62 5.88 -8.09 7.46
C CYS A 62 6.84 -8.16 6.27
N LEU A 63 7.19 -7.03 5.64
CA LEU A 63 8.16 -6.99 4.53
C LEU A 63 9.56 -7.43 4.97
N GLN A 64 10.01 -7.02 6.15
CA GLN A 64 11.29 -7.44 6.73
C GLN A 64 11.31 -8.94 7.02
N GLU A 65 10.18 -9.52 7.44
CA GLU A 65 10.08 -10.97 7.60
C GLU A 65 10.06 -11.69 6.25
N CYS A 66 9.43 -11.10 5.22
CA CYS A 66 9.39 -11.66 3.87
C CYS A 66 10.74 -11.68 3.13
N THR A 67 11.77 -10.95 3.59
CA THR A 67 13.12 -11.03 3.02
C THR A 67 13.97 -12.17 3.60
N SER A 68 13.45 -12.90 4.59
CA SER A 68 14.14 -14.03 5.22
C SER A 68 14.03 -15.32 4.39
N THR A 69 14.93 -16.29 4.59
CA THR A 69 15.04 -17.50 3.75
C THR A 69 13.89 -18.51 3.91
N SER A 70 13.08 -18.41 4.97
CA SER A 70 12.00 -19.36 5.30
C SER A 70 10.72 -18.63 5.71
N VAL A 71 10.07 -17.98 4.75
CA VAL A 71 8.88 -17.16 4.99
C VAL A 71 7.62 -18.02 5.01
N SER A 72 6.80 -17.87 6.06
CA SER A 72 5.46 -18.45 6.08
C SER A 72 4.52 -17.67 5.15
N TYR A 73 3.64 -18.38 4.45
CA TYR A 73 2.57 -17.78 3.64
C TYR A 73 1.71 -16.78 4.45
N VAL A 74 1.54 -17.00 5.75
CA VAL A 74 0.81 -16.09 6.64
C VAL A 74 1.44 -14.69 6.66
N VAL A 75 2.77 -14.58 6.58
CA VAL A 75 3.48 -13.29 6.57
C VAL A 75 3.21 -12.55 5.25
N TYR A 76 3.24 -13.27 4.12
CA TYR A 76 2.85 -12.71 2.82
C TYR A 76 1.41 -12.18 2.85
N GLN A 77 0.49 -12.99 3.39
CA GLN A 77 -0.92 -12.60 3.53
C GLN A 77 -1.07 -11.32 4.37
N LYS A 78 -0.36 -11.23 5.50
CA LYS A 78 -0.36 -10.01 6.33
C LYS A 78 0.15 -8.79 5.59
N ALA A 79 1.28 -8.91 4.89
CA ALA A 79 1.86 -7.81 4.11
C ALA A 79 0.91 -7.35 3.01
N ILE A 80 0.34 -8.30 2.26
CA ILE A 80 -0.65 -8.05 1.22
C ILE A 80 -1.85 -7.29 1.79
N ASN A 81 -2.37 -7.77 2.91
CA ASN A 81 -3.54 -7.19 3.54
C ASN A 81 -3.26 -5.79 4.07
N ALA A 82 -2.10 -5.57 4.69
CA ALA A 82 -1.69 -4.27 5.17
C ALA A 82 -1.53 -3.28 4.02
N ALA A 83 -0.90 -3.68 2.90
CA ALA A 83 -0.75 -2.85 1.72
C ALA A 83 -2.10 -2.50 1.08
N TYR A 84 -2.98 -3.48 0.93
CA TYR A 84 -4.31 -3.28 0.34
C TYR A 84 -5.19 -2.36 1.19
N ILE A 85 -5.29 -2.64 2.51
CA ILE A 85 -6.07 -1.83 3.45
C ILE A 85 -5.54 -0.39 3.46
N SER A 86 -4.21 -0.22 3.54
CA SER A 86 -3.58 1.10 3.49
C SER A 86 -3.93 1.83 2.20
N SER A 87 -3.86 1.15 1.04
CA SER A 87 -4.16 1.74 -0.26
C SER A 87 -5.60 2.26 -0.33
N ILE A 88 -6.58 1.52 0.19
CA ILE A 88 -7.98 1.96 0.21
C ILE A 88 -8.15 3.23 1.03
N PHE A 89 -7.68 3.22 2.28
CA PHE A 89 -7.89 4.35 3.18
C PHE A 89 -7.07 5.57 2.79
N LEU A 90 -5.82 5.39 2.36
CA LEU A 90 -4.98 6.46 1.84
C LEU A 90 -5.61 7.10 0.62
N LYS A 91 -6.02 6.30 -0.37
CA LYS A 91 -6.68 6.82 -1.57
C LYS A 91 -7.92 7.63 -1.21
N PHE A 92 -8.74 7.12 -0.30
CA PHE A 92 -9.93 7.83 0.14
C PHE A 92 -9.59 9.16 0.83
N ILE A 93 -8.63 9.17 1.76
CA ILE A 93 -8.19 10.39 2.46
C ILE A 93 -7.66 11.40 1.44
N ILE A 94 -6.84 10.97 0.48
CA ILE A 94 -6.29 11.83 -0.58
C ILE A 94 -7.41 12.46 -1.42
N GLU A 95 -8.38 11.66 -1.87
CA GLU A 95 -9.46 12.12 -2.74
C GLU A 95 -10.52 12.97 -2.02
N ASN A 96 -10.60 12.91 -0.69
CA ASN A 96 -11.66 13.54 0.10
C ASN A 96 -11.15 14.52 1.16
N ALA A 97 -9.86 14.82 1.17
CA ALA A 97 -9.29 15.79 2.11
C ALA A 97 -9.98 17.14 1.94
N LYS A 98 -10.40 17.70 3.07
CA LYS A 98 -11.13 18.98 3.08
C LYS A 98 -10.20 20.18 3.15
N THR A 99 -8.93 19.95 3.49
CA THR A 99 -7.94 20.96 3.80
C THR A 99 -6.59 20.57 3.22
N ASP A 100 -5.85 21.54 2.70
CA ASP A 100 -4.52 21.34 2.09
C ASP A 100 -3.42 20.93 3.10
N ASN A 101 -3.78 20.75 4.38
CA ASN A 101 -2.84 20.47 5.48
C ASN A 101 -2.75 18.98 5.86
N TRP A 102 -3.50 18.10 5.18
CA TRP A 102 -3.44 16.64 5.31
C TRP A 102 -3.43 16.10 6.75
N GLN A 103 -4.07 16.81 7.69
CA GLN A 103 -4.11 16.38 9.11
C GLN A 103 -4.76 15.00 9.29
N GLU A 104 -5.64 14.61 8.37
CA GLU A 104 -6.32 13.32 8.33
C GLU A 104 -5.34 12.16 8.07
N LEU A 105 -4.17 12.43 7.48
CA LEU A 105 -3.13 11.43 7.20
C LEU A 105 -2.48 10.91 8.50
N CYS A 106 -2.29 11.79 9.50
CA CYS A 106 -1.79 11.50 10.86
C CYS A 106 -0.79 10.32 10.93
N LEU A 107 0.43 10.56 10.45
CA LEU A 107 1.50 9.56 10.38
C LEU A 107 2.45 9.57 11.59
N ASP A 108 2.21 10.45 12.56
CA ASP A 108 2.99 10.46 13.79
C ASP A 108 2.55 9.33 14.74
N ILE A 109 3.49 8.78 15.49
CA ILE A 109 3.22 7.83 16.58
C ILE A 109 3.80 8.38 17.89
N ASP A 110 3.09 8.14 19.00
CA ASP A 110 3.59 8.49 20.33
C ASP A 110 4.88 7.72 20.63
N LYS A 111 5.91 8.42 21.08
CA LYS A 111 7.20 7.82 21.48
C LYS A 111 7.04 6.82 22.63
N ASN A 112 6.00 6.95 23.44
CA ASN A 112 5.68 6.05 24.55
C ASN A 112 4.74 4.90 24.14
N GLU A 113 4.42 4.76 22.85
CA GLU A 113 3.56 3.70 22.35
C GLU A 113 4.18 2.32 22.63
N LYS A 114 3.39 1.43 23.24
CA LYS A 114 3.83 0.07 23.58
C LYS A 114 4.10 -0.76 22.32
N GLY A 115 5.31 -1.29 22.18
CA GLY A 115 5.71 -2.12 21.03
C GLY A 115 6.57 -1.41 19.99
N MET A 116 7.01 -0.18 20.25
CA MET A 116 7.90 0.59 19.38
C MET A 116 9.38 0.15 19.42
N GLU A 117 9.72 -0.92 20.14
CA GLU A 117 11.10 -1.42 20.28
C GLU A 117 11.76 -1.74 18.93
N LYS A 118 10.96 -2.17 17.94
CA LYS A 118 11.42 -2.47 16.57
C LYS A 118 11.36 -1.27 15.62
N PHE A 119 10.78 -0.15 16.05
CA PHE A 119 10.67 1.06 15.23
C PHE A 119 11.86 1.98 15.52
N PRO A 120 12.69 2.33 14.52
CA PRO A 120 13.83 3.18 14.77
C PRO A 120 13.39 4.58 15.20
N VAL A 121 13.82 5.02 16.38
CA VAL A 121 13.41 6.29 17.03
C VAL A 121 13.68 7.53 16.15
N GLU A 122 14.66 7.44 15.27
CA GLU A 122 15.09 8.54 14.40
C GLU A 122 14.30 8.63 13.08
N HIS A 123 13.52 7.60 12.73
CA HIS A 123 12.80 7.56 11.47
C HIS A 123 11.36 8.05 11.62
N THR A 124 10.89 8.81 10.65
CA THR A 124 9.45 9.07 10.48
C THR A 124 8.78 7.82 9.89
N VAL A 125 7.45 7.72 10.00
CA VAL A 125 6.71 6.59 9.44
C VAL A 125 6.83 6.55 7.92
N GLU A 126 6.85 7.71 7.26
CA GLU A 126 7.07 7.87 5.83
C GLU A 126 8.43 7.30 5.42
N TYR A 127 9.50 7.71 6.10
CA TYR A 127 10.85 7.21 5.82
C TYR A 127 10.95 5.71 6.05
N PHE A 128 10.41 5.22 7.17
CA PHE A 128 10.40 3.79 7.50
C PHE A 128 9.64 2.97 6.46
N LEU A 129 8.47 3.44 6.03
CA LEU A 129 7.65 2.84 4.99
C LEU A 129 8.39 2.79 3.65
N MET A 130 8.89 3.93 3.18
CA MET A 130 9.59 4.02 1.90
C MET A 130 10.81 3.12 1.88
N ARG A 131 11.61 3.11 2.95
CA ARG A 131 12.76 2.23 3.09
C ARG A 131 12.35 0.76 3.01
N GLY A 132 11.33 0.35 3.74
CA GLY A 132 10.85 -1.03 3.78
C GLY A 132 10.33 -1.53 2.43
N VAL A 133 9.48 -0.73 1.78
CA VAL A 133 8.88 -1.06 0.48
C VAL A 133 9.95 -1.13 -0.61
N LEU A 134 10.82 -0.12 -0.71
CA LEU A 134 11.88 -0.07 -1.70
C LEU A 134 12.91 -1.19 -1.46
N HIS A 135 13.29 -1.45 -0.21
CA HIS A 135 14.19 -2.56 0.10
C HIS A 135 13.60 -3.91 -0.33
N TYR A 136 12.33 -4.17 -0.04
CA TYR A 136 11.66 -5.41 -0.44
C TYR A 136 11.63 -5.55 -1.97
N ILE A 137 11.17 -4.51 -2.69
CA ILE A 137 11.10 -4.51 -4.16
C ILE A 137 12.49 -4.73 -4.78
N GLY A 138 13.51 -4.09 -4.23
CA GLY A 138 14.88 -4.18 -4.74
C GLY A 138 15.58 -5.51 -4.45
N SER A 139 15.15 -6.23 -3.41
CA SER A 139 15.87 -7.42 -2.91
C SER A 139 15.20 -8.74 -3.28
N VAL A 140 13.86 -8.80 -3.24
CA VAL A 140 13.11 -10.04 -3.47
C VAL A 140 12.84 -10.27 -4.95
N ASP A 141 13.07 -11.50 -5.43
CA ASP A 141 12.74 -11.89 -6.79
C ASP A 141 11.24 -12.11 -6.96
N VAL A 142 10.74 -11.80 -8.14
CA VAL A 142 9.33 -12.04 -8.49
C VAL A 142 9.14 -13.52 -8.80
N SER A 143 8.46 -14.23 -7.91
CA SER A 143 8.06 -15.63 -8.02
C SER A 143 6.54 -15.75 -7.95
N PRO A 144 5.92 -16.90 -8.20
CA PRO A 144 4.50 -17.09 -7.96
C PRO A 144 4.07 -16.62 -6.55
N GLU A 145 4.84 -16.95 -5.52
CA GLU A 145 4.55 -16.63 -4.13
C GLU A 145 4.64 -15.12 -3.81
N SER A 146 5.66 -14.44 -4.36
CA SER A 146 5.92 -13.01 -4.07
C SER A 146 5.21 -12.06 -5.04
N CYS A 147 4.77 -12.53 -6.20
CA CYS A 147 4.22 -11.72 -7.30
C CYS A 147 3.07 -10.82 -6.84
N TYR A 148 2.12 -11.39 -6.10
CA TYR A 148 0.95 -10.62 -5.65
C TYR A 148 1.36 -9.49 -4.70
N LEU A 149 2.28 -9.75 -3.77
CA LEU A 149 2.80 -8.72 -2.88
C LEU A 149 3.54 -7.64 -3.66
N HIS A 150 4.36 -7.97 -4.66
CA HIS A 150 4.96 -6.96 -5.54
C HIS A 150 3.90 -6.08 -6.22
N HIS A 151 2.81 -6.67 -6.72
CA HIS A 151 1.73 -5.90 -7.34
C HIS A 151 1.05 -4.95 -6.34
N GLU A 152 0.68 -5.45 -5.15
CA GLU A 152 0.03 -4.61 -4.14
C GLU A 152 0.95 -3.49 -3.62
N LEU A 153 2.26 -3.75 -3.48
CA LEU A 153 3.22 -2.72 -3.11
C LEU A 153 3.36 -1.66 -4.20
N LEU A 154 3.35 -2.04 -5.48
CA LEU A 154 3.37 -1.07 -6.58
C LEU A 154 2.08 -0.24 -6.63
N ASN A 155 0.91 -0.85 -6.38
CA ASN A 155 -0.35 -0.12 -6.27
C ASN A 155 -0.33 0.86 -5.09
N LEU A 156 0.16 0.41 -3.93
CA LEU A 156 0.33 1.27 -2.77
C LEU A 156 1.27 2.43 -3.08
N MET A 157 2.40 2.16 -3.75
CA MET A 157 3.36 3.18 -4.17
C MET A 157 2.73 4.25 -5.08
N LEU A 158 1.83 3.86 -6.00
CA LEU A 158 1.08 4.82 -6.83
C LEU A 158 0.18 5.74 -5.99
N VAL A 159 -0.44 5.20 -4.94
CA VAL A 159 -1.28 6.00 -4.02
C VAL A 159 -0.40 6.90 -3.14
N LEU A 160 0.67 6.35 -2.56
CA LEU A 160 1.60 7.06 -1.69
C LEU A 160 2.28 8.21 -2.42
N MET A 161 2.62 8.08 -3.70
CA MET A 161 3.26 9.13 -4.49
C MET A 161 2.28 9.97 -5.31
N SER A 162 1.00 9.99 -4.93
CA SER A 162 0.01 10.84 -5.58
C SER A 162 0.41 12.30 -5.43
N THR A 163 0.54 13.01 -6.55
CA THR A 163 0.84 14.46 -6.56
C THR A 163 -0.21 15.30 -5.83
N GLN A 164 -1.40 14.74 -5.56
CA GLN A 164 -2.39 15.41 -4.72
C GLN A 164 -1.89 15.61 -3.29
N LEU A 165 -0.94 14.79 -2.79
CA LEU A 165 -0.31 14.97 -1.48
C LEU A 165 0.74 16.09 -1.46
N CYS A 166 1.10 16.67 -2.61
CA CYS A 166 1.81 17.94 -2.61
C CYS A 166 0.90 19.00 -1.97
N SER A 167 1.49 19.96 -1.27
CA SER A 167 0.77 21.14 -0.75
C SER A 167 -0.17 21.71 -1.83
N GLY A 168 -1.38 22.15 -1.43
CA GLY A 168 -2.51 22.47 -2.31
C GLY A 168 -2.26 23.51 -3.43
N PRO A 169 -3.32 24.11 -4.03
CA PRO A 169 -3.23 24.87 -5.29
C PRO A 169 -2.40 26.18 -5.26
N SER A 170 -1.66 26.46 -4.18
CA SER A 170 -0.81 27.63 -4.01
C SER A 170 0.65 27.22 -3.80
N PRO A 171 1.60 27.79 -4.56
CA PRO A 171 3.02 27.53 -4.40
C PRO A 171 3.53 28.26 -3.15
N GLU A 172 3.41 27.62 -1.98
CA GLU A 172 4.27 27.97 -0.86
C GLU A 172 5.67 27.36 -1.10
N PRO A 173 6.76 28.00 -0.66
CA PRO A 173 8.15 27.60 -0.97
C PRO A 173 8.60 26.26 -0.32
N LYS A 174 7.66 25.41 0.09
CA LYS A 174 7.88 24.09 0.69
C LYS A 174 6.81 23.12 0.18
N ASP A 175 6.84 22.84 -1.11
CA ASP A 175 6.14 21.71 -1.73
C ASP A 175 6.71 20.38 -1.18
N VAL A 176 6.44 20.09 0.09
CA VAL A 176 6.92 18.89 0.78
C VAL A 176 5.91 17.79 0.50
N HIS A 177 6.36 16.75 -0.16
CA HIS A 177 5.57 15.57 -0.39
C HIS A 177 6.05 14.47 0.57
N PRO A 178 5.22 14.02 1.54
CA PRO A 178 5.65 13.15 2.64
C PRO A 178 6.40 11.89 2.18
N PHE A 179 5.87 11.20 1.17
CA PHE A 179 6.46 9.94 0.69
C PHE A 179 7.51 10.10 -0.41
N ILE A 180 7.37 11.06 -1.34
CA ILE A 180 8.40 11.33 -2.36
C ILE A 180 9.67 11.84 -1.69
N ASP A 181 9.58 12.78 -0.76
CA ASP A 181 10.76 13.30 -0.05
C ASP A 181 11.43 12.20 0.77
N ALA A 182 10.63 11.38 1.46
CA ALA A 182 11.13 10.19 2.15
C ALA A 182 11.81 9.19 1.21
N ALA A 183 11.31 9.01 -0.02
CA ALA A 183 11.92 8.17 -1.04
C ALA A 183 13.25 8.74 -1.56
N MET A 184 13.33 10.07 -1.73
CA MET A 184 14.52 10.77 -2.20
C MET A 184 15.66 10.76 -1.17
N LEU A 185 15.34 10.58 0.11
CA LEU A 185 16.31 10.43 1.21
C LEU A 185 16.87 9.01 1.36
N GLN A 186 16.42 8.04 0.56
CA GLN A 186 16.90 6.66 0.65
C GLN A 186 18.31 6.49 0.08
N ASP A 187 19.06 5.53 0.63
CA ASP A 187 20.41 5.20 0.16
C ASP A 187 20.43 4.87 -1.33
N SER A 188 21.42 5.39 -2.05
CA SER A 188 21.55 5.18 -3.50
C SER A 188 21.65 3.71 -3.88
N SER A 189 22.17 2.86 -3.00
CA SER A 189 22.25 1.41 -3.20
C SER A 189 20.85 0.76 -3.27
N ILE A 190 19.92 1.18 -2.41
CA ILE A 190 18.53 0.71 -2.44
C ILE A 190 17.86 1.14 -3.74
N VAL A 191 18.03 2.41 -4.12
CA VAL A 191 17.43 2.97 -5.35
C VAL A 191 17.95 2.24 -6.59
N VAL A 192 19.27 2.02 -6.70
CA VAL A 192 19.87 1.28 -7.80
C VAL A 192 19.34 -0.14 -7.87
N SER A 193 19.21 -0.83 -6.72
CA SER A 193 18.67 -2.20 -6.67
C SER A 193 17.22 -2.25 -7.15
N VAL A 194 16.38 -1.29 -6.75
CA VAL A 194 14.98 -1.19 -7.18
C VAL A 194 14.89 -0.99 -8.68
N VAL A 195 15.62 -0.01 -9.22
CA VAL A 195 15.63 0.29 -10.66
C VAL A 195 16.09 -0.93 -11.45
N GLN A 196 17.18 -1.57 -11.03
CA GLN A 196 17.70 -2.78 -11.66
C GLN A 196 16.67 -3.91 -11.65
N LYS A 197 16.01 -4.17 -10.50
CA LYS A 197 15.01 -5.24 -10.39
C LYS A 197 13.79 -4.96 -11.27
N LEU A 198 13.27 -3.73 -11.26
CA LEU A 198 12.13 -3.35 -12.11
C LEU A 198 12.44 -3.49 -13.60
N LEU A 199 13.61 -3.03 -14.04
CA LEU A 199 14.06 -3.20 -15.43
C LEU A 199 14.25 -4.66 -15.80
N LEU A 200 14.85 -5.46 -14.92
CA LEU A 200 15.04 -6.88 -15.15
C LEU A 200 13.68 -7.59 -15.28
N ASN A 201 12.72 -7.30 -14.40
CA ASN A 201 11.37 -7.86 -14.47
C ASN A 201 10.63 -7.43 -15.75
N PHE A 202 10.80 -6.18 -16.17
CA PHE A 202 10.22 -5.68 -17.42
C PHE A 202 10.78 -6.40 -18.67
N VAL A 203 12.09 -6.64 -18.69
CA VAL A 203 12.77 -7.31 -19.81
C VAL A 203 12.49 -8.81 -19.82
N THR A 204 12.64 -9.48 -18.68
CA THR A 204 12.47 -10.94 -18.55
C THR A 204 11.02 -11.38 -18.67
N ARG A 205 10.07 -10.50 -18.34
CA ARG A 205 8.62 -10.77 -18.35
C ARG A 205 8.30 -12.13 -17.73
N PRO A 206 8.60 -12.32 -16.43
CA PRO A 206 8.41 -13.60 -15.77
C PRO A 206 6.97 -14.08 -16.02
N LYS A 207 6.84 -15.24 -16.67
CA LYS A 207 5.56 -15.84 -17.06
C LYS A 207 4.88 -16.41 -15.82
N ILE A 208 4.34 -15.52 -14.99
CA ILE A 208 3.61 -15.90 -13.80
C ILE A 208 2.15 -16.04 -14.22
N PRO A 209 1.55 -17.24 -14.13
CA PRO A 209 0.16 -17.40 -14.46
C PRO A 209 -0.68 -16.60 -13.45
N LEU A 210 -1.14 -15.42 -13.87
CA LEU A 210 -2.14 -14.62 -13.15
C LEU A 210 -3.48 -15.37 -12.97
N ASN A 211 -3.68 -16.45 -13.74
CA ASN A 211 -4.84 -17.35 -13.69
C ASN A 211 -4.56 -18.66 -12.92
N GLY A 212 -3.39 -18.80 -12.29
CA GLY A 212 -3.17 -19.88 -11.33
C GLY A 212 -3.96 -19.57 -10.06
N SER A 213 -4.78 -20.51 -9.60
CA SER A 213 -5.49 -20.43 -8.32
C SER A 213 -4.49 -20.22 -7.19
N HIS A 214 -4.13 -18.97 -6.90
CA HIS A 214 -3.50 -18.63 -5.65
C HIS A 214 -4.50 -19.00 -4.55
N PRO A 215 -4.06 -19.65 -3.46
CA PRO A 215 -4.93 -19.95 -2.32
C PRO A 215 -5.52 -18.69 -1.68
N VAL A 216 -4.99 -17.50 -2.00
CA VAL A 216 -5.62 -16.21 -1.66
C VAL A 216 -6.97 -16.04 -2.38
N PHE A 217 -7.25 -16.68 -3.52
CA PHE A 217 -8.45 -16.41 -4.34
C PHE A 217 -9.14 -17.66 -4.91
N SER A 218 -8.87 -18.85 -4.38
CA SER A 218 -9.58 -20.07 -4.79
C SER A 218 -10.96 -20.18 -4.15
N ASP A 219 -11.79 -19.13 -4.25
CA ASP A 219 -13.22 -19.28 -4.04
C ASP A 219 -14.03 -18.36 -4.97
N ASP A 220 -14.99 -18.97 -5.67
CA ASP A 220 -16.06 -18.37 -6.48
C ASP A 220 -15.79 -17.69 -7.83
N GLY A 221 -14.67 -17.97 -8.51
CA GLY A 221 -14.56 -17.76 -9.98
C GLY A 221 -14.82 -16.32 -10.46
N ARG A 222 -14.79 -15.33 -9.56
CA ARG A 222 -15.05 -13.92 -9.86
C ARG A 222 -13.72 -13.15 -9.86
N PRO A 223 -13.46 -12.36 -10.92
CA PRO A 223 -12.21 -11.62 -11.01
C PRO A 223 -12.02 -10.67 -9.83
N GLY A 224 -10.86 -10.77 -9.17
CA GLY A 224 -10.40 -9.82 -8.16
C GLY A 224 -10.19 -8.43 -8.75
N VAL A 225 -10.02 -7.41 -7.89
CA VAL A 225 -9.94 -6.00 -8.32
C VAL A 225 -8.84 -5.79 -9.36
N LEU A 226 -7.67 -6.44 -9.22
CA LEU A 226 -6.59 -6.38 -10.21
C LEU A 226 -6.95 -6.97 -11.57
N GLN A 227 -7.75 -8.04 -11.59
CA GLN A 227 -8.20 -8.65 -12.84
C GLN A 227 -9.25 -7.76 -13.54
N ARG A 228 -10.02 -6.95 -12.79
CA ARG A 228 -10.91 -5.92 -13.36
C ARG A 228 -10.16 -4.70 -13.89
N VAL A 229 -9.12 -4.25 -13.19
CA VAL A 229 -8.32 -3.08 -13.61
C VAL A 229 -7.43 -3.42 -14.81
N GLY A 230 -6.85 -4.64 -14.86
CA GLY A 230 -6.13 -5.14 -16.02
C GLY A 230 -7.02 -5.35 -17.26
N SER A 231 -8.27 -5.80 -17.08
CA SER A 231 -9.22 -5.97 -18.20
C SER A 231 -9.72 -4.63 -18.74
N ALA A 232 -9.80 -3.59 -17.91
CA ALA A 232 -10.15 -2.23 -18.35
C ALA A 232 -9.02 -1.53 -19.11
N ALA A 233 -7.76 -1.85 -18.82
CA ALA A 233 -6.60 -1.34 -19.55
C ALA A 233 -6.28 -2.15 -20.83
N GLY A 234 -6.79 -3.39 -20.94
CA GLY A 234 -6.59 -4.28 -22.09
C GLY A 234 -7.72 -4.28 -23.12
N ASN A 235 -8.90 -3.75 -22.81
CA ASN A 235 -9.98 -3.55 -23.79
C ASN A 235 -9.83 -2.18 -24.45
N THR A 236 -8.84 -2.06 -25.34
CA THR A 236 -8.84 -1.01 -26.36
C THR A 236 -10.04 -1.24 -27.26
N ASP A 237 -11.07 -0.43 -27.08
CA ASP A 237 -12.20 -0.30 -27.98
C ASP A 237 -11.66 -0.04 -29.41
N PRO A 238 -12.00 -0.87 -30.43
CA PRO A 238 -11.46 -0.72 -31.79
C PRO A 238 -11.80 0.64 -32.44
N PHE A 239 -12.75 1.37 -31.87
CA PHE A 239 -13.12 2.73 -32.30
C PHE A 239 -12.11 3.81 -31.92
N LEU A 240 -11.19 3.58 -30.97
CA LEU A 240 -10.17 4.55 -30.58
C LEU A 240 -8.89 4.51 -31.45
N GLN A 241 -8.68 3.43 -32.22
CA GLN A 241 -7.54 3.35 -33.15
C GLN A 241 -7.68 4.29 -34.36
N HIS A 242 -8.90 4.69 -34.74
CA HIS A 242 -9.10 5.47 -35.97
C HIS A 242 -8.97 7.00 -35.80
N LYS A 243 -8.90 7.51 -34.55
CA LYS A 243 -8.80 8.95 -34.27
C LYS A 243 -7.39 9.45 -33.94
N ILE A 244 -6.43 8.57 -33.69
CA ILE A 244 -5.04 8.95 -33.38
C ILE A 244 -4.18 9.03 -34.66
N VAL A 245 -4.60 8.40 -35.76
CA VAL A 245 -3.86 8.40 -37.04
C VAL A 245 -4.18 9.61 -37.95
N SER A 246 -5.15 10.47 -37.60
CA SER A 246 -5.50 11.65 -38.43
C SER A 246 -5.05 13.00 -37.90
N ARG A 247 -4.17 13.02 -36.88
CA ARG A 247 -3.50 14.25 -36.40
C ARG A 247 -2.03 14.03 -36.07
N ILE A 248 -1.31 13.46 -37.03
CA ILE A 248 0.12 13.74 -37.24
C ILE A 248 0.25 14.22 -38.68
#